data_AF-A0A948WL76-F1
#
_entry.id   AF-A0A948WL76-F1
#
_cell.length_a   1.000
_cell.length_b   1.000
_cell.length_c   1.000
_cell.angle_alpha   90.00
_cell.angle_beta   90.00
_cell.angle_gamma   90.00
#
_symmetry.space_group_name_H-M   'P 1'
#
loop_
_entity.id
_entity.type
_entity.pdbx_description
1 polymer ?
#
loop_
_entity_poly.entity_id
_entity_poly.type
_entity_poly.pdbx_seq_one_letter_code
_entity_poly.pdbx_strand_id
1 'polypeptide(L)'
;MQITQQLSRPLLDRIQQEYQELFREIACQHTEDAAELRAFIQKKLRQMESVQVAMNYYLESVSSQTSEDPFDLRETLRQHKLELRFARRRWKRQLVSQEKNRRYQERAEHVPTFAA
;
A
#
# COMPACT_ATOMS: atom_id res chain seq x y z
N MET A 1 -18.12 15.03 -18.68
CA MET A 1 -16.91 14.41 -18.12
C MET A 1 -17.21 13.01 -17.52
N GLN A 2 -17.78 12.08 -18.29
CA GLN A 2 -18.12 10.73 -17.76
C GLN A 2 -16.93 9.74 -17.79
N ILE A 3 -15.97 9.92 -18.71
CA ILE A 3 -14.81 9.02 -18.87
C ILE A 3 -13.90 9.05 -17.63
N THR A 4 -13.69 10.23 -17.01
CA THR A 4 -12.86 10.33 -15.81
C THR A 4 -13.46 9.54 -14.64
N GLN A 5 -14.78 9.55 -14.50
CA GLN A 5 -15.52 8.82 -13.46
C GLN A 5 -15.55 7.31 -13.70
N GLN A 6 -15.65 6.88 -14.97
CA GLN A 6 -15.57 5.48 -15.37
C GLN A 6 -14.18 4.86 -15.11
N LEU A 7 -13.12 5.67 -15.11
CA LEU A 7 -11.75 5.21 -14.89
C LEU A 7 -11.28 5.34 -13.44
N SER A 8 -11.76 6.35 -12.70
CA SER A 8 -11.32 6.60 -11.34
C SER A 8 -11.78 5.52 -10.36
N ARG A 9 -13.00 5.00 -10.51
CA ARG A 9 -13.53 3.99 -9.60
C ARG A 9 -12.84 2.62 -9.72
N PRO A 10 -12.67 2.04 -10.92
CA PRO A 10 -11.88 0.83 -11.07
C PRO A 10 -10.43 1.00 -10.59
N LEU A 11 -9.86 2.20 -10.74
CA LEU A 11 -8.51 2.49 -10.27
C LEU A 11 -8.44 2.54 -8.73
N LEU A 12 -9.42 3.17 -8.08
CA LEU A 12 -9.54 3.19 -6.63
C LEU A 12 -9.68 1.76 -6.08
N ASP A 13 -10.61 0.98 -6.61
CA ASP A 13 -10.89 -0.39 -6.17
C ASP A 13 -9.64 -1.27 -6.31
N ARG A 14 -8.93 -1.14 -7.44
CA ARG A 14 -7.67 -1.84 -7.67
C ARG A 14 -6.59 -1.46 -6.65
N ILE A 15 -6.40 -0.17 -6.38
CA ILE A 15 -5.39 0.28 -5.41
C ILE A 15 -5.75 -0.25 -4.00
N GLN A 16 -7.04 -0.24 -3.64
CA GLN A 16 -7.53 -0.74 -2.36
C GLN A 16 -7.26 -2.24 -2.22
N GLN A 17 -7.56 -3.01 -3.27
CA GLN A 17 -7.24 -4.43 -3.32
C GLN A 17 -5.74 -4.69 -3.16
N GLU A 18 -4.90 -3.94 -3.89
CA GLU A 18 -3.44 -4.12 -3.80
C GLU A 18 -2.88 -3.78 -2.40
N TYR A 19 -3.49 -2.83 -1.67
CA TYR A 19 -3.18 -2.58 -0.25
C TYR A 19 -3.64 -3.73 0.66
N GLN A 20 -4.84 -4.28 0.45
CA GLN A 20 -5.34 -5.42 1.23
C GLN A 20 -4.52 -6.69 1.02
N GLU A 21 -4.06 -6.94 -0.21
CA GLU A 21 -3.13 -8.02 -0.54
C GLU A 21 -1.82 -7.84 0.23
N LEU A 22 -1.21 -6.65 0.14
CA LEU A 22 0.02 -6.34 0.87
C LEU A 22 -0.16 -6.47 2.38
N PHE A 23 -1.30 -6.03 2.93
CA PHE A 23 -1.61 -6.20 4.34
C PHE A 23 -1.65 -7.69 4.74
N ARG A 24 -2.29 -8.53 3.92
CA ARG A 24 -2.34 -9.98 4.15
C ARG A 24 -0.96 -10.64 4.10
N GLU A 25 -0.11 -10.25 3.15
CA GLU A 25 1.27 -10.72 3.07
C GLU A 25 2.08 -10.42 4.34
N ILE A 26 1.85 -9.25 4.93
CA ILE A 26 2.60 -8.79 6.12
C ILE A 26 1.94 -9.25 7.43
N ALA A 27 0.65 -9.63 7.41
CA ALA A 27 -0.12 -9.95 8.62
C ALA A 27 0.50 -11.05 9.49
N CYS A 28 1.16 -12.04 8.86
CA CYS A 28 1.78 -13.17 9.53
C CYS A 28 3.20 -12.88 10.08
N GLN A 29 3.67 -11.64 10.00
CA GLN A 29 5.06 -11.28 10.30
C GLN A 29 5.13 -10.48 11.61
N HIS A 30 5.95 -10.96 12.55
CA HIS A 30 6.03 -10.42 13.91
C HIS A 30 7.15 -9.37 14.11
N THR A 31 7.85 -8.98 13.05
CA THR A 31 8.90 -7.95 13.12
C THR A 31 8.32 -6.55 13.29
N GLU A 32 9.07 -5.66 13.94
CA GLU A 32 8.70 -4.25 14.14
C GLU A 32 8.40 -3.52 12.81
N ASP A 33 9.27 -3.68 11.82
CA ASP A 33 9.05 -3.14 10.46
C ASP A 33 7.72 -3.60 9.84
N ALA A 34 7.31 -4.86 10.08
CA ALA A 34 6.04 -5.39 9.61
C ALA A 34 4.85 -4.76 10.37
N ALA A 35 5.01 -4.46 11.66
CA ALA A 35 4.01 -3.73 12.44
C ALA A 35 3.85 -2.28 11.94
N GLU A 36 4.95 -1.57 11.70
CA GLU A 36 4.92 -0.22 11.13
C GLU A 36 4.25 -0.20 9.76
N LEU A 37 4.60 -1.15 8.89
CA LEU A 37 4.06 -1.21 7.53
C LEU A 37 2.56 -1.55 7.55
N ARG A 38 2.11 -2.41 8.46
CA ARG A 38 0.67 -2.67 8.69
C ARG A 38 -0.08 -1.42 9.13
N ALA A 39 0.45 -0.68 10.10
CA ALA A 39 -0.16 0.56 10.57
C ALA A 39 -0.25 1.61 9.44
N PHE A 40 0.82 1.73 8.64
CA PHE A 40 0.84 2.57 7.46
C PHE A 40 -0.25 2.17 6.45
N ILE A 41 -0.34 0.88 6.10
CA ILE A 41 -1.34 0.39 5.14
C ILE A 41 -2.77 0.60 5.66
N GLN A 42 -3.03 0.34 6.94
CA GLN A 42 -4.34 0.60 7.55
C GLN A 42 -4.74 2.08 7.48
N LYS A 43 -3.80 2.99 7.75
CA LYS A 43 -4.04 4.43 7.58
C LYS A 43 -4.39 4.76 6.13
N LYS A 44 -3.71 4.17 5.16
CA LYS A 44 -3.99 4.39 3.73
C LYS A 44 -5.34 3.84 3.29
N LEU A 45 -5.73 2.66 3.77
CA LEU A 45 -7.06 2.09 3.51
C LEU A 45 -8.17 3.02 4.03
N ARG A 46 -8.05 3.56 5.25
CA ARG A 46 -9.01 4.54 5.79
C ARG A 46 -9.06 5.83 4.98
N GLN A 47 -7.92 6.31 4.50
CA GLN A 47 -7.88 7.47 3.60
C GLN A 47 -8.64 7.16 2.30
N MET A 48 -8.47 5.97 1.74
CA MET A 48 -9.19 5.57 0.53
C MET A 48 -10.70 5.46 0.74
N GLU A 49 -11.16 4.98 1.91
CA GLU A 49 -12.59 4.98 2.27
C GLU A 49 -13.16 6.41 2.25
N SER A 50 -12.43 7.39 2.79
CA SER A 50 -12.86 8.80 2.73
C SER A 50 -12.91 9.34 1.29
N VAL A 51 -11.96 8.95 0.43
CA VAL A 51 -11.97 9.31 -1.00
C VAL A 51 -13.17 8.68 -1.70
N GLN A 52 -13.49 7.43 -1.40
CA GLN A 52 -14.64 6.73 -1.96
C GLN A 52 -15.96 7.42 -1.59
N VAL A 53 -16.11 7.81 -0.32
CA VAL A 53 -17.27 8.54 0.18
C VAL A 53 -17.39 9.91 -0.50
N ALA A 54 -16.28 10.67 -0.56
CA ALA A 54 -16.26 11.96 -1.25
C ALA A 54 -16.62 11.83 -2.74
N MET A 55 -16.13 10.79 -3.41
CA MET A 55 -16.46 10.51 -4.81
C MET A 55 -17.94 10.18 -4.98
N ASN A 56 -18.57 9.42 -4.07
CA ASN A 56 -20.01 9.13 -4.10
C ASN A 56 -20.84 10.42 -3.95
N TYR A 57 -20.54 11.24 -2.94
CA TYR A 57 -21.25 12.51 -2.71
C TYR A 57 -21.10 13.49 -3.88
N TYR A 58 -19.93 13.50 -4.53
CA TYR A 58 -19.71 14.30 -5.73
C TYR A 58 -20.54 13.80 -6.93
N LEU A 59 -20.61 12.49 -7.13
CA LEU A 59 -21.44 11.88 -8.18
C LEU A 59 -22.93 12.15 -7.96
N GLU A 60 -23.38 12.21 -6.71
CA GLU A 60 -24.78 12.52 -6.35
C GLU A 60 -25.11 14.01 -6.45
N SER A 61 -24.16 14.90 -6.13
CA SER A 61 -24.39 16.36 -6.13
C SER A 61 -24.15 17.04 -7.48
N VAL A 62 -23.27 16.51 -8.35
CA VAL A 62 -22.93 17.12 -9.65
C VAL A 62 -23.74 16.49 -10.78
N SER A 63 -25.06 16.65 -10.68
CA SER A 63 -25.95 16.65 -11.85
C SER A 63 -26.01 18.03 -12.53
N SER A 64 -25.37 19.06 -11.96
CA SER A 64 -25.46 20.45 -12.42
C SER A 64 -24.11 21.21 -12.36
N GLN A 65 -23.51 21.44 -13.53
CA GLN A 65 -22.84 22.69 -13.94
C GLN A 65 -21.51 23.19 -13.33
N THR A 66 -20.53 22.35 -13.01
CA THR A 66 -19.14 22.86 -12.82
C THR A 66 -18.09 21.97 -13.46
N SER A 67 -17.25 22.58 -14.31
CA SER A 67 -16.20 21.95 -15.11
C SER A 67 -14.86 21.78 -14.39
N GLU A 68 -14.78 22.23 -13.13
CA GLU A 68 -13.61 22.06 -12.28
C GLU A 68 -13.84 20.84 -11.39
N ASP A 69 -12.99 19.82 -11.53
CA ASP A 69 -12.85 18.74 -10.54
C ASP A 69 -12.42 19.44 -9.23
N PRO A 70 -13.31 19.64 -8.22
CA PRO A 70 -12.96 20.37 -7.01
C PRO A 70 -12.05 19.54 -6.09
N PHE A 71 -11.84 18.28 -6.46
CA PHE A 71 -11.00 17.31 -5.82
C PHE A 71 -10.04 16.81 -6.90
N ASP A 72 -8.72 17.03 -6.74
CA ASP A 72 -7.73 16.45 -7.65
C ASP A 72 -7.61 14.94 -7.39
N LEU A 73 -8.67 14.22 -7.78
CA LEU A 73 -8.85 12.79 -7.61
C LEU A 73 -7.71 12.05 -8.32
N ARG A 74 -7.29 12.57 -9.47
CA ARG A 74 -6.22 12.00 -10.27
C ARG A 74 -4.90 12.06 -9.52
N GLU A 75 -4.54 13.22 -8.97
CA GLU A 75 -3.30 13.36 -8.21
C GLU A 75 -3.37 12.58 -6.89
N THR A 76 -4.53 12.54 -6.24
CA THR A 76 -4.75 11.72 -5.04
C THR A 76 -4.55 10.22 -5.31
N LEU A 77 -5.16 9.68 -6.37
CA LEU A 77 -4.99 8.28 -6.77
C LEU A 77 -3.55 7.99 -7.20
N ARG A 78 -2.90 8.94 -7.88
CA ARG A 78 -1.48 8.83 -8.24
C ARG A 78 -0.61 8.75 -6.99
N GLN A 79 -0.86 9.58 -5.99
CA GLN A 79 -0.13 9.58 -4.73
C GLN A 79 -0.28 8.24 -4.00
N HIS A 80 -1.51 7.73 -3.87
CA HIS A 80 -1.73 6.39 -3.28
C HIS A 80 -1.00 5.28 -4.05
N LYS A 81 -0.98 5.33 -5.38
CA LYS A 81 -0.23 4.37 -6.19
C LYS A 81 1.28 4.44 -5.94
N LEU A 82 1.83 5.65 -5.77
CA LEU A 82 3.26 5.83 -5.44
C LEU A 82 3.60 5.30 -4.05
N GLU A 83 2.75 5.60 -3.06
CA GLU A 83 2.90 5.13 -1.68
C GLU A 83 2.79 3.61 -1.57
N LEU A 84 1.87 3.00 -2.31
CA LEU A 84 1.75 1.55 -2.40
C LEU A 84 3.02 0.92 -3.02
N ARG A 85 3.57 1.51 -4.09
CA ARG A 85 4.85 1.06 -4.67
C ARG A 85 5.98 1.18 -3.66
N PHE A 86 6.02 2.26 -2.89
CA PHE A 86 7.00 2.45 -1.83
C PHE A 86 6.87 1.35 -0.77
N ALA A 87 5.65 1.11 -0.27
CA ALA A 87 5.37 0.08 0.72
C ALA A 87 5.78 -1.32 0.23
N ARG A 88 5.42 -1.70 -1.01
CA ARG A 88 5.83 -2.98 -1.62
C ARG A 88 7.36 -3.10 -1.74
N ARG A 89 8.05 -2.01 -2.13
CA ARG A 89 9.52 -2.01 -2.21
C ARG A 89 10.19 -2.10 -0.84
N ARG A 90 9.63 -1.44 0.19
CA ARG A 90 10.12 -1.55 1.56
C ARG A 90 9.97 -3.00 2.05
N TRP A 91 8.80 -3.60 1.85
CA TRP A 91 8.53 -4.99 2.20
C TRP A 91 9.50 -5.98 1.54
N LYS A 92 9.67 -5.89 0.21
CA LYS A 92 10.61 -6.75 -0.52
C LYS A 92 12.06 -6.64 0.00
N ARG A 93 12.52 -5.42 0.32
CA ARG A 93 13.87 -5.22 0.87
C ARG A 93 14.02 -5.87 2.24
N GLN A 94 12.99 -5.79 3.07
CA GLN A 94 12.98 -6.44 4.37
C GLN A 94 13.05 -7.97 4.25
N LEU A 95 12.26 -8.59 3.36
CA LEU A 95 12.32 -10.03 3.09
C LEU A 95 13.72 -10.48 2.65
N VAL A 96 14.35 -9.73 1.74
CA VAL A 96 15.73 -10.01 1.29
C VAL A 96 16.73 -9.87 2.45
N SER A 97 16.55 -8.87 3.31
CA SER A 97 17.41 -8.67 4.48
C SER A 97 17.30 -9.82 5.49
N GLN A 98 16.06 -10.24 5.79
CA GLN A 98 15.79 -11.37 6.68
C GLN A 98 16.40 -12.67 6.16
N GLU A 99 16.24 -12.97 4.87
CA GLU A 99 16.83 -14.15 4.26
C GLU A 99 18.36 -14.11 4.27
N LYS A 100 18.97 -12.94 4.05
CA LYS A 100 20.43 -12.78 4.20
C LYS A 100 20.88 -13.07 5.62
N ASN A 101 20.22 -12.47 6.62
CA ASN A 101 20.56 -12.67 8.02
C ASN A 101 20.43 -14.13 8.44
N ARG A 102 19.37 -14.81 7.99
CA ARG A 102 19.17 -16.25 8.19
C ARG A 102 20.36 -17.05 7.65
N ARG A 103 20.78 -16.80 6.40
CA ARG A 103 21.95 -17.46 5.79
C ARG A 103 23.27 -17.16 6.49
N TYR A 104 23.43 -15.95 7.04
CA TYR A 104 24.62 -15.61 7.82
C TYR A 104 24.64 -16.36 9.17
N GLN A 105 23.49 -16.48 9.84
CA GLN A 105 23.36 -17.27 11.07
C GLN A 105 23.64 -18.75 10.82
N GLU A 106 23.02 -19.35 9.80
CA GLU A 106 23.27 -20.74 9.40
C GLU A 106 24.76 -21.00 9.12
N ARG A 107 25.45 -20.06 8.46
CA ARG A 107 26.89 -20.16 8.22
C ARG A 107 27.70 -20.04 9.51
N ALA A 108 27.35 -19.13 10.41
CA ALA A 108 28.04 -18.94 11.68
C ALA A 108 27.89 -20.17 12.60
N GLU A 109 26.71 -20.80 12.61
CA GLU A 109 26.44 -22.05 13.34
C GLU A 109 27.21 -23.25 12.76
N HIS A 110 27.48 -23.24 11.45
CA HIS A 110 28.24 -24.28 10.76
C HIS A 110 29.75 -24.00 10.66
N VAL A 111 30.27 -22.88 11.17
CA VAL A 111 31.73 -22.76 11.37
C VAL A 111 32.09 -23.72 12.50
N PRO A 112 32.86 -24.79 12.25
CA PRO A 112 33.36 -25.61 13.34
C PRO A 112 34.19 -24.68 14.20
N THR A 113 33.83 -24.56 15.47
CA THR A 113 34.75 -24.05 16.49
C THR A 113 35.95 -25.00 16.48
N PHE A 114 36.96 -24.69 15.66
CA PHE A 114 38.29 -25.22 15.87
C PHE A 114 38.76 -24.58 17.16
N ALA A 115 38.45 -25.27 18.26
CA ALA A 115 38.98 -24.99 19.57
C ALA A 115 40.51 -24.94 19.46
N ALA A 116 41.09 -23.82 19.88
CA ALA A 116 42.50 -23.66 20.20
C ALA A 116 42.65 -23.67 21.72
#